data_AF-A0A7J2RX52-F1
#
_entry.id   AF-A0A7J2RX52-F1
#
_cell.length_a   1.000
_cell.length_b   1.000
_cell.length_c   1.000
_cell.angle_alpha   90.00
_cell.angle_beta   90.00
_cell.angle_gamma   90.00
#
_symmetry.space_group_name_H-M   'P 1'
#
loop_
_entity.id
_entity.type
_entity.pdbx_description
1 polymer ?
#
loop_
_entity_poly.entity_id
_entity_poly.type
_entity_poly.pdbx_seq_one_letter_code
_entity_poly.pdbx_strand_id
1 'polypeptide(L)'
;MVQTRKMNESFFAKLLKELNVAGELVRARQDEKQGLLDEFDQETKRFFFGRISERALMSSVKKTNNELSRLDREIRTNMSKARRAGARSMSLVSAQAPVRYRATLSGLSGGGKKKAKGKGKRRKTARKKRRR
;
A
#
# COMPACT_ATOMS: atom_id res chain seq x y z
N MET A 1 -15.64 36.43 -2.15
CA MET A 1 -15.45 35.14 -1.46
C MET A 1 -15.03 34.08 -2.49
N VAL A 2 -13.86 33.46 -2.36
CA VAL A 2 -13.36 32.45 -3.31
C VAL A 2 -14.08 31.11 -3.06
N GLN A 3 -14.81 30.57 -4.03
CA GLN A 3 -15.38 29.22 -3.90
C GLN A 3 -14.25 28.18 -3.95
N THR A 4 -14.12 27.37 -2.90
CA THR A 4 -13.15 26.27 -2.82
C THR A 4 -13.80 24.95 -3.19
N ARG A 5 -13.10 24.11 -3.95
CA ARG A 5 -13.55 22.74 -4.18
C ARG A 5 -13.35 21.93 -2.90
N LYS A 6 -14.44 21.51 -2.25
CA LYS A 6 -14.38 20.70 -1.03
C LYS A 6 -13.96 19.26 -1.35
N MET A 7 -13.12 18.69 -0.49
CA MET A 7 -12.72 17.29 -0.53
C MET A 7 -13.89 16.38 -0.16
N ASN A 8 -13.90 15.14 -0.64
CA ASN A 8 -14.83 14.12 -0.16
C ASN A 8 -14.35 13.57 1.19
N GLU A 9 -14.90 14.12 2.27
CA GLU A 9 -14.50 13.83 3.66
C GLU A 9 -14.75 12.38 4.06
N SER A 10 -15.87 11.77 3.66
CA SER A 10 -16.18 10.37 4.00
C SER A 10 -15.22 9.39 3.33
N PHE A 11 -14.86 9.66 2.06
CA PHE A 11 -13.88 8.86 1.35
C PHE A 11 -12.47 9.05 1.94
N PHE A 12 -12.12 10.26 2.37
CA PHE A 12 -10.86 10.54 3.04
C PHE A 12 -10.76 9.84 4.41
N ALA A 13 -11.81 9.87 5.22
CA ALA A 13 -11.87 9.16 6.50
C ALA A 13 -11.68 7.64 6.32
N LYS A 14 -12.26 7.07 5.27
CA LYS A 14 -12.03 5.65 4.92
C LYS A 14 -10.57 5.37 4.59
N LEU A 15 -9.92 6.23 3.81
CA LEU A 15 -8.50 6.08 3.48
C LEU A 15 -7.58 6.22 4.69
N LEU A 16 -7.90 7.12 5.62
CA LEU A 16 -7.18 7.23 6.90
C LEU A 16 -7.33 5.96 7.73
N LYS A 17 -8.54 5.40 7.83
CA LYS A 17 -8.74 4.12 8.52
C LYS A 17 -7.95 2.98 7.86
N GLU A 18 -7.97 2.90 6.53
CA GLU A 18 -7.16 1.92 5.78
C GLU A 18 -5.65 2.09 6.04
N LEU A 19 -5.16 3.33 6.16
CA LEU A 19 -3.77 3.64 6.46
C LEU A 19 -3.40 3.20 7.87
N ASN A 20 -4.21 3.54 8.87
CA ASN A 20 -3.97 3.17 10.28
C ASN A 20 -3.94 1.66 10.46
N VAL A 21 -4.95 0.95 9.93
CA VAL A 21 -5.01 -0.52 10.00
C VAL A 21 -3.79 -1.15 9.32
N ALA A 22 -3.36 -0.63 8.15
CA ALA A 22 -2.17 -1.15 7.49
C ALA A 22 -0.89 -0.90 8.31
N GLY A 23 -0.79 0.23 9.01
CA GLY A 23 0.33 0.56 9.90
C GLY A 23 0.38 -0.34 11.13
N GLU A 24 -0.76 -0.55 11.80
CA GLU A 24 -0.87 -1.46 12.95
C GLU A 24 -0.49 -2.89 12.57
N LEU A 25 -0.95 -3.37 11.41
CA LEU A 25 -0.56 -4.68 10.91
C LEU A 25 0.94 -4.78 10.60
N VAL A 26 1.59 -3.72 10.11
CA VAL A 26 3.05 -3.73 9.93
C VAL A 26 3.74 -3.87 11.28
N ARG A 27 3.31 -3.10 12.29
CA ARG A 27 3.88 -3.15 13.64
C ARG A 27 3.72 -4.52 14.28
N ALA A 28 2.50 -5.07 14.27
CA ALA A 28 2.22 -6.40 14.82
C ALA A 28 3.08 -7.48 14.17
N ARG A 29 3.28 -7.45 12.84
CA ARG A 29 4.14 -8.41 12.13
C ARG A 29 5.63 -8.22 12.41
N GLN A 30 6.07 -7.00 12.70
CA GLN A 30 7.44 -6.75 13.14
C GLN A 30 7.67 -7.29 14.55
N ASP A 31 6.70 -7.14 15.45
CA ASP A 31 6.77 -7.69 16.80
C ASP A 31 6.78 -9.23 16.76
N GLU A 32 5.94 -9.86 15.93
CA GLU A 32 5.97 -11.31 15.68
C GLU A 32 7.32 -11.78 15.11
N LYS A 33 7.90 -11.01 14.19
CA LYS A 33 9.22 -11.31 13.62
C LYS A 33 10.31 -11.27 14.69
N GLN A 34 10.27 -10.28 15.58
CA GLN A 34 11.23 -10.18 16.68
C GLN A 34 11.08 -11.35 17.66
N GLY A 35 9.85 -11.69 18.05
CA GLY A 35 9.58 -12.83 18.93
C GLY A 35 10.11 -14.15 18.35
N LEU A 36 9.92 -14.38 17.05
CA LEU A 36 10.46 -15.57 16.37
C LEU A 36 12.00 -15.62 16.40
N LEU A 37 12.67 -14.46 16.26
CA LEU A 37 14.13 -14.39 16.36
C LEU A 37 14.60 -14.66 17.79
N ASP A 38 13.89 -14.13 18.79
CA ASP A 38 14.21 -14.34 20.20
C ASP A 38 14.05 -15.82 20.60
N GLU A 39 13.01 -16.50 20.09
CA GLU A 39 12.81 -17.95 20.27
C GLU A 39 13.95 -18.76 19.62
N PHE A 40 14.33 -18.41 18.40
CA PHE A 40 15.43 -19.07 17.69
C PHE A 40 16.78 -18.85 18.39
N ASP A 41 16.99 -17.67 18.99
CA ASP A 41 18.19 -17.36 19.76
C ASP A 41 18.30 -18.23 21.02
N GLN A 42 17.17 -18.52 21.67
CA GLN A 42 17.11 -19.48 22.79
C GLN A 42 17.42 -20.91 22.34
N GLU A 43 16.91 -21.35 21.19
CA GLU A 43 17.23 -22.68 20.64
C GLU A 43 18.71 -22.80 20.27
N THR A 44 19.29 -21.74 19.70
CA THR A 44 20.73 -21.68 19.40
C THR A 44 21.56 -21.82 20.67
N LYS A 45 21.17 -21.16 21.77
CA LYS A 45 21.81 -21.35 23.09
C LYS A 45 21.66 -22.79 23.58
N ARG A 46 20.48 -23.40 23.43
CA ARG A 46 20.28 -24.82 23.80
C ARG A 46 21.20 -25.75 23.02
N PHE A 47 21.42 -25.49 21.72
CA PHE A 47 22.37 -26.26 20.92
C PHE A 47 23.80 -26.06 21.41
N PHE A 48 24.20 -24.82 21.67
CA PHE A 48 25.52 -24.50 22.18
C PHE A 48 25.84 -25.20 23.51
N PHE A 49 24.85 -25.31 24.41
CA PHE A 49 24.97 -26.08 25.65
C PHE A 49 24.78 -27.60 25.48
N GLY A 50 24.74 -28.12 24.24
CA GLY A 50 24.58 -29.54 23.95
C GLY A 50 23.22 -30.14 24.33
N ARG A 51 22.21 -29.30 24.61
CA ARG A 51 20.87 -29.75 25.03
C ARG A 51 19.99 -30.20 23.88
N ILE A 52 20.33 -29.82 22.65
CA ILE A 52 19.65 -30.28 21.43
C ILE A 52 20.69 -30.77 20.41
N SER A 53 20.27 -31.69 19.55
CA SER A 53 21.13 -32.20 18.48
C SER A 53 21.21 -31.24 17.30
N GLU A 54 22.26 -31.38 16.48
CA GLU A 54 22.43 -30.60 15.24
C GLU A 54 21.25 -30.80 14.28
N ARG A 55 20.72 -32.01 14.19
CA ARG A 55 19.55 -32.31 13.36
C ARG A 55 18.30 -31.57 13.84
N ALA A 56 18.12 -31.41 15.15
CA ALA A 56 17.03 -30.63 15.72
C ALA A 56 17.21 -29.14 15.40
N LEU A 57 18.43 -28.60 15.55
CA LEU A 57 18.75 -27.22 15.19
C LEU A 57 18.49 -26.96 13.70
N MET A 58 18.94 -27.84 12.80
CA MET A 58 18.71 -27.70 11.36
C MET A 58 17.23 -27.68 10.99
N SER A 59 16.41 -28.48 11.67
CA SER A 59 14.94 -28.46 11.52
C SER A 59 14.34 -27.14 11.98
N SER A 60 14.81 -26.61 13.11
CA SER A 60 14.42 -25.29 13.61
C SER A 60 14.79 -24.18 12.62
N VAL A 61 16.06 -24.12 12.18
CA VAL A 61 16.54 -23.13 11.19
C VAL A 61 15.62 -23.08 9.98
N LYS A 62 15.24 -24.25 9.44
CA LYS A 62 14.34 -24.34 8.29
C LYS A 62 12.95 -23.78 8.60
N LYS A 63 12.37 -24.11 9.75
CA LYS A 63 11.05 -23.59 10.18
C LYS A 63 11.08 -22.08 10.37
N THR A 64 12.07 -21.59 11.12
CA THR A 64 12.29 -20.16 11.37
C THR A 64 12.45 -19.39 10.07
N ASN A 65 13.29 -19.86 9.14
CA ASN A 65 13.49 -19.18 7.86
C ASN A 65 12.22 -19.13 6.99
N ASN A 66 11.41 -20.19 7.00
CA ASN A 66 10.14 -20.20 6.29
C ASN A 66 9.17 -19.17 6.88
N GLU A 67 9.08 -19.09 8.20
CA GLU A 67 8.18 -18.15 8.87
C GLU A 67 8.67 -16.71 8.74
N LEU A 68 9.98 -16.44 8.85
CA LEU A 68 10.58 -15.14 8.56
C LEU A 68 10.26 -14.68 7.13
N SER A 69 10.35 -15.59 6.15
CA SER A 69 10.02 -15.31 4.76
C SER A 69 8.52 -14.99 4.59
N ARG A 70 7.65 -15.68 5.32
CA ARG A 70 6.20 -15.40 5.34
C ARG A 70 5.91 -14.02 5.90
N LEU A 71 6.45 -13.71 7.10
CA LEU A 71 6.28 -12.44 7.79
C LEU A 71 6.81 -11.27 6.95
N ASP A 72 7.99 -11.41 6.33
CA ASP A 72 8.54 -10.37 5.44
C ASP A 72 7.64 -10.09 4.24
N ARG A 73 7.00 -11.12 3.68
CA ARG A 73 6.06 -10.96 2.57
C ARG A 73 4.79 -10.23 3.01
N GLU A 74 4.29 -10.54 4.20
CA GLU A 74 3.13 -9.86 4.78
C GLU A 74 3.42 -8.39 5.09
N ILE A 75 4.56 -8.09 5.73
CA ILE A 75 5.03 -6.73 6.01
C ILE A 75 5.11 -5.92 4.71
N ARG A 76 5.79 -6.44 3.67
CA ARG A 76 5.90 -5.76 2.37
C ARG A 76 4.53 -5.52 1.73
N THR A 77 3.61 -6.45 1.87
CA THR A 77 2.23 -6.33 1.35
C THR A 77 1.48 -5.22 2.08
N ASN A 78 1.57 -5.16 3.40
CA ASN A 78 0.89 -4.15 4.21
C ASN A 78 1.52 -2.75 4.02
N MET A 79 2.85 -2.66 3.90
CA MET A 79 3.53 -1.41 3.50
C MET A 79 3.06 -0.93 2.13
N SER A 80 2.86 -1.83 1.17
CA SER A 80 2.33 -1.49 -0.16
C SER A 80 0.89 -0.96 -0.09
N LYS A 81 0.04 -1.55 0.77
CA LYS A 81 -1.32 -1.05 1.02
C LYS A 81 -1.30 0.34 1.65
N ALA A 82 -0.47 0.55 2.69
CA ALA A 82 -0.28 1.84 3.34
C ALA A 82 0.17 2.92 2.34
N ARG A 83 1.18 2.63 1.51
CA ARG A 83 1.64 3.56 0.45
C ARG A 83 0.52 3.93 -0.52
N ARG A 84 -0.30 2.97 -0.96
CA ARG A 84 -1.44 3.23 -1.85
C ARG A 84 -2.55 4.05 -1.18
N ALA A 85 -2.84 3.79 0.10
CA ALA A 85 -3.79 4.57 0.87
C ALA A 85 -3.30 6.03 1.04
N GLY A 86 -2.03 6.21 1.41
CA GLY A 86 -1.40 7.52 1.55
C GLY A 86 -1.33 8.30 0.23
N ALA A 87 -0.98 7.66 -0.89
CA ALA A 87 -0.98 8.33 -2.19
C ALA A 87 -2.39 8.81 -2.60
N ARG A 88 -3.43 8.00 -2.32
CA ARG A 88 -4.83 8.38 -2.57
C ARG A 88 -5.28 9.51 -1.66
N SER A 89 -4.90 9.50 -0.38
CA SER A 89 -5.27 10.56 0.57
C SER A 89 -4.60 11.89 0.19
N MET A 90 -3.30 11.89 -0.15
CA MET A 90 -2.60 13.09 -0.64
C MET A 90 -3.24 13.65 -1.92
N SER A 91 -3.66 12.78 -2.84
CA SER A 91 -4.34 13.22 -4.06
C SER A 91 -5.65 13.95 -3.75
N LEU A 92 -6.43 13.50 -2.75
CA LEU A 92 -7.66 14.16 -2.35
C LEU A 92 -7.41 15.52 -1.69
N VAL A 93 -6.39 15.59 -0.82
CA VAL A 93 -5.97 16.85 -0.18
C VAL A 93 -5.49 17.85 -1.23
N SER A 94 -4.66 17.41 -2.18
CA SER A 94 -4.18 18.27 -3.27
C SER A 94 -5.29 18.73 -4.23
N ALA A 95 -6.40 18.00 -4.31
CA ALA A 95 -7.57 18.39 -5.09
C ALA A 95 -8.42 19.49 -4.42
N GLN A 96 -8.15 19.77 -3.14
CA GLN A 96 -8.70 20.89 -2.41
C GLN A 96 -7.96 22.16 -2.84
N ALA A 97 -8.45 22.77 -3.91
CA ALA A 97 -7.90 24.01 -4.45
C ALA A 97 -9.02 25.05 -4.62
N PRO A 98 -8.69 26.36 -4.49
CA PRO A 98 -9.61 27.42 -4.86
C PRO A 98 -9.99 27.29 -6.34
N VAL A 99 -11.28 27.45 -6.63
CA VAL A 99 -11.78 27.46 -8.01
C VAL A 99 -11.20 28.68 -8.69
N ARG A 100 -10.30 28.45 -9.67
CA ARG A 100 -9.71 29.53 -10.45
C ARG A 100 -10.73 30.03 -11.47
N TYR A 101 -11.09 31.30 -11.35
CA TYR A 101 -11.83 32.06 -12.37
C TYR A 101 -10.83 32.89 -13.17
N ARG A 102 -10.99 32.92 -14.48
CA ARG A 102 -10.16 33.66 -15.44
C ARG A 102 -11.07 34.52 -16.31
N ALA A 103 -10.92 35.83 -16.22
CA ALA A 103 -11.58 36.74 -17.14
C ALA A 103 -11.02 36.56 -18.56
N THR A 104 -11.91 36.50 -19.54
CA THR A 104 -11.61 36.41 -20.98
C THR A 104 -12.46 37.44 -21.72
N LEU A 105 -12.09 37.77 -22.97
CA LEU A 105 -12.82 38.75 -23.79
C LEU A 105 -14.29 38.37 -24.03
N SER A 106 -14.65 37.09 -23.88
CA SER A 106 -16.02 36.56 -23.95
C SER A 106 -16.71 36.40 -22.58
N GLY A 107 -16.12 36.93 -21.49
CA GLY A 107 -16.66 36.87 -20.12
C GLY A 107 -15.77 36.09 -19.12
N LEU A 108 -16.32 35.74 -17.96
CA LEU A 108 -15.63 34.95 -16.92
C LEU A 108 -15.60 33.47 -17.30
N SER A 109 -14.40 32.89 -17.47
CA SER A 109 -14.16 31.46 -17.69
C SER A 109 -13.59 30.80 -16.43
N GLY A 110 -14.24 29.75 -15.93
CA GLY A 110 -13.84 29.08 -14.69
C GLY A 110 -15.04 28.64 -13.87
N GLY A 111 -14.88 27.66 -12.98
CA GLY A 111 -15.98 27.12 -12.16
C GLY A 111 -16.88 26.07 -12.83
N GLY A 112 -16.78 25.86 -14.15
CA GLY A 112 -17.47 24.75 -14.83
C GLY A 112 -16.86 23.39 -14.46
N LYS A 113 -17.68 22.44 -14.00
CA LYS A 113 -17.28 21.02 -13.91
C LYS A 113 -16.74 20.60 -15.29
N LYS A 114 -15.42 20.37 -15.41
CA LYS A 114 -14.84 19.75 -16.61
C LYS A 114 -15.65 18.50 -16.94
N LYS A 115 -16.42 18.52 -18.04
CA LYS A 115 -17.01 17.29 -18.59
C LYS A 115 -15.86 16.31 -18.78
N ALA A 116 -15.96 15.13 -18.16
CA ALA A 116 -14.96 14.09 -18.31
C ALA A 116 -14.71 13.87 -19.80
N LYS A 117 -13.46 14.00 -20.26
CA LYS A 117 -13.08 13.60 -21.62
C LYS A 117 -13.47 12.13 -21.74
N GLY A 118 -14.48 11.85 -22.57
CA GLY A 118 -14.92 10.50 -22.85
C GLY A 118 -13.69 9.65 -23.22
N LYS A 119 -13.54 8.50 -22.57
CA LYS A 119 -12.48 7.53 -22.89
C LYS A 119 -12.54 7.28 -24.40
N GLY A 120 -11.54 7.75 -25.14
CA GLY A 120 -11.40 7.45 -26.56
C GLY A 120 -11.48 5.93 -26.74
N LYS A 121 -12.38 5.47 -27.61
CA LYS A 121 -12.55 4.04 -27.92
C LYS A 121 -11.17 3.47 -28.26
N ARG A 122 -10.69 2.54 -27.44
CA ARG A 122 -9.49 1.73 -27.73
C ARG A 122 -9.74 1.05 -29.08
N ARG A 123 -9.07 1.49 -30.15
CA ARG A 123 -9.09 0.81 -31.45
C ARG A 123 -8.56 -0.62 -31.22
N LYS A 124 -9.42 -1.62 -31.40
CA LYS A 124 -9.01 -3.03 -31.45
C LYS A 124 -8.12 -3.19 -32.68
N THR A 125 -6.82 -3.38 -32.48
CA THR A 125 -5.92 -3.80 -33.56
C THR A 125 -6.25 -5.24 -33.92
N ALA A 126 -6.66 -5.49 -35.16
CA ALA A 126 -6.95 -6.82 -35.67
C ALA A 126 -5.68 -7.67 -35.66
N ARG A 127 -5.72 -8.78 -34.92
CA ARG A 127 -4.63 -9.76 -34.84
C ARG A 127 -4.55 -10.48 -36.19
N LYS A 128 -3.50 -10.19 -36.97
CA LYS A 128 -3.25 -10.85 -38.26
C LYS A 128 -3.09 -12.36 -38.02
N LYS A 129 -4.00 -13.16 -38.57
CA LYS A 129 -3.99 -14.62 -38.48
C LYS A 129 -2.78 -15.12 -39.27
N ARG A 130 -1.77 -15.71 -38.61
CA ARG A 130 -0.67 -16.42 -39.30
C ARG A 130 -1.29 -17.61 -40.04
N ARG A 131 -1.16 -17.64 -41.37
CA ARG A 131 -1.38 -18.85 -42.16
C ARG A 131 -0.15 -19.74 -42.01
N ARG A 132 -0.44 -21.05 -41.97
CA ARG A 132 0.50 -22.16 -41.82
C ARG A 132 1.62 -22.10 -42.85
#